data_AF-A0A7K2XD26-F1
#
_entry.id   AF-A0A7K2XD26-F1
#
_cell.length_a   1.000
_cell.length_b   1.000
_cell.length_c   1.000
_cell.angle_alpha   90.00
_cell.angle_beta   90.00
_cell.angle_gamma   90.00
#
_symmetry.space_group_name_H-M   'P 1'
#
loop_
_entity.id
_entity.type
_entity.pdbx_description
1 polymer ?
#
loop_
_entity_poly.entity_id
_entity_poly.type
_entity_poly.pdbx_seq_one_letter_code
_entity_poly.pdbx_strand_id
1 'polypeptide(L)'
;AAVRQRDAAWSRALLGSPATPPATGPGTSSLAERAQLLSMLCPEERALWVARFVAAHGLSEAFQLLGVCAVPWAEPLGGAVVDALDIAREAGSYPWSFSGVMGLAERCLAPEAARHLEPLAARPDEAEDAVPGAGGYWSEAFRRLVATLRLRASIRAELAPPA
;
A
#
# COMPACT_ATOMS: atom_id res chain seq x y z
N ALA A 1 0.96 -1.37 27.66
CA ALA A 1 -0.33 -1.60 28.36
C ALA A 1 -1.48 -1.69 27.36
N ALA A 2 -1.67 -0.69 26.48
CA ALA A 2 -2.70 -0.68 25.43
C ALA A 2 -2.79 -1.98 24.60
N VAL A 3 -1.67 -2.47 24.05
CA VAL A 3 -1.59 -3.74 23.29
C VAL A 3 -2.02 -4.94 24.14
N ARG A 4 -1.62 -4.99 25.42
CA ARG A 4 -1.97 -6.11 26.32
C ARG A 4 -3.45 -6.09 26.72
N GLN A 5 -4.04 -4.90 26.80
CA GLN A 5 -5.44 -4.69 27.16
C GLN A 5 -6.37 -4.63 25.92
N ARG A 6 -5.81 -4.68 24.72
CA ARG A 6 -6.51 -4.53 23.44
C ARG A 6 -7.40 -3.28 23.37
N ASP A 7 -6.91 -2.17 23.91
CA ASP A 7 -7.67 -0.92 24.02
C ASP A 7 -7.44 -0.04 22.78
N ALA A 8 -8.47 0.09 21.94
CA ALA A 8 -8.43 0.89 20.72
C ALA A 8 -8.31 2.40 20.98
N ALA A 9 -8.90 2.91 22.06
CA ALA A 9 -8.85 4.34 22.39
C ALA A 9 -7.43 4.75 22.81
N TRP A 10 -6.80 3.94 23.65
CA TRP A 10 -5.40 4.14 24.03
C TRP A 10 -4.45 3.94 22.85
N SER A 11 -4.68 2.94 22.01
CA SER A 11 -3.87 2.74 20.80
C SER A 11 -3.94 3.95 19.87
N ARG A 12 -5.13 4.54 19.67
CA ARG A 12 -5.30 5.77 18.90
C ARG A 12 -4.52 6.94 19.49
N ALA A 13 -4.61 7.14 20.81
CA ALA A 13 -3.88 8.20 21.50
C ALA A 13 -2.35 8.04 21.36
N LEU A 14 -1.85 6.81 21.45
CA LEU A 14 -0.42 6.50 21.32
C LEU A 14 0.10 6.56 19.87
N LEU A 15 -0.73 6.22 18.88
CA LEU A 15 -0.38 6.32 17.47
C LEU A 15 -0.18 7.77 17.02
N GLY A 16 -1.04 8.67 17.51
CA GLY A 16 -1.02 10.08 17.16
C GLY A 16 -1.29 10.32 15.67
N SER A 17 -0.76 11.44 15.16
CA SER A 17 -0.93 11.81 13.75
C SER A 17 -0.13 10.88 12.83
N PRO A 18 -0.72 10.39 11.73
CA PRO A 18 -0.01 9.59 10.72
C PRO A 18 1.06 10.38 9.95
N ALA A 19 1.06 11.71 10.02
CA ALA A 19 2.10 12.55 9.44
C ALA A 19 3.29 12.80 10.39
N THR A 20 3.19 12.36 11.65
CA THR A 20 4.30 12.46 12.60
C THR A 20 5.37 11.45 12.19
N PRO A 21 6.61 11.89 11.90
CA PRO A 21 7.67 11.00 11.45
C PRO A 21 7.88 9.82 12.41
N PRO A 22 8.19 8.61 11.90
CA PRO A 22 8.71 7.55 12.75
C PRO A 22 10.04 8.05 13.33
N ALA A 23 10.08 8.29 14.63
CA ALA A 23 11.28 8.81 15.25
C ALA A 23 12.34 7.71 15.39
N THR A 24 13.59 8.10 15.15
CA THR A 24 14.78 7.23 15.11
C THR A 24 15.56 7.22 16.43
N GLY A 25 15.02 7.86 17.48
CA GLY A 25 15.69 8.05 18.77
C GLY A 25 15.25 7.04 19.85
N PRO A 26 16.06 6.86 20.92
CA PRO A 26 15.67 6.05 22.06
C PRO A 26 14.46 6.66 22.77
N GLY A 27 13.38 5.87 22.93
CA GLY A 27 12.13 6.29 23.59
C GLY A 27 10.96 6.59 22.64
N THR A 28 11.15 6.45 21.33
CA THR A 28 10.07 6.65 20.34
C THR A 28 9.54 5.34 19.79
N SER A 29 8.25 5.32 19.40
CA SER A 29 7.59 4.10 18.94
C SER A 29 8.16 3.63 17.59
N SER A 30 8.80 2.46 17.61
CA SER A 30 9.27 1.74 16.43
C SER A 30 8.11 1.40 15.48
N LEU A 31 8.42 1.14 14.20
CA LEU A 31 7.41 0.67 13.23
C LEU A 31 6.70 -0.61 13.71
N ALA A 32 7.41 -1.50 14.40
CA ALA A 32 6.84 -2.71 14.98
C ALA A 32 5.81 -2.40 16.08
N GLU A 33 6.09 -1.44 16.96
CA GLU A 33 5.14 -1.00 17.98
C GLU A 33 3.92 -0.29 17.36
N ARG A 34 4.14 0.55 16.34
CA ARG A 34 3.03 1.16 15.58
C ARG A 34 2.15 0.11 14.93
N ALA A 35 2.73 -0.93 14.33
CA ALA A 35 1.99 -2.05 13.77
C ALA A 35 1.15 -2.78 14.85
N GLN A 36 1.70 -2.99 16.05
CA GLN A 36 0.95 -3.55 17.17
C GLN A 36 -0.21 -2.67 17.61
N LEU A 37 -0.01 -1.35 17.73
CA LEU A 37 -1.08 -0.42 18.10
C LEU A 37 -2.18 -0.38 17.03
N LEU A 38 -1.81 -0.35 15.75
CA LEU A 38 -2.75 -0.39 14.61
C LEU A 38 -3.61 -1.64 14.59
N SER A 39 -3.04 -2.80 14.97
CA SER A 39 -3.80 -4.05 15.03
C SER A 39 -4.93 -4.05 16.08
N MET A 40 -4.96 -3.07 17.00
CA MET A 40 -6.05 -2.88 17.96
C MET A 40 -7.19 -2.01 17.43
N LEU A 41 -7.00 -1.31 16.31
CA LEU A 41 -8.04 -0.49 15.67
C LEU A 41 -8.94 -1.38 14.79
N CYS A 42 -10.15 -0.88 14.49
CA CYS A 42 -11.00 -1.54 13.50
C CYS A 42 -10.34 -1.48 12.11
N PRO A 43 -10.67 -2.41 11.20
CA PRO A 43 -10.06 -2.49 9.87
C PRO A 43 -10.09 -1.18 9.08
N GLU A 44 -11.22 -0.47 9.10
CA GLU A 44 -11.46 0.75 8.33
C GLU A 44 -10.60 1.90 8.83
N GLU A 45 -10.55 2.07 10.15
CA GLU A 45 -9.74 3.10 10.79
C GLU A 45 -8.25 2.83 10.60
N ARG A 46 -7.82 1.57 10.76
CA ARG A 46 -6.44 1.15 10.49
C ARG A 46 -6.05 1.47 9.05
N ALA A 47 -6.90 1.12 8.08
CA ALA A 47 -6.64 1.39 6.68
C ALA A 47 -6.50 2.89 6.40
N LEU A 48 -7.39 3.72 6.95
CA LEU A 48 -7.31 5.18 6.80
C LEU A 48 -6.05 5.77 7.42
N TRP A 49 -5.66 5.30 8.61
CA TRP A 49 -4.44 5.77 9.27
C TRP A 49 -3.20 5.42 8.44
N VAL A 50 -3.10 4.18 7.97
CA VAL A 50 -1.95 3.73 7.15
C VAL A 50 -1.94 4.41 5.79
N ALA A 51 -3.09 4.64 5.16
CA ALA A 51 -3.19 5.41 3.91
C ALA A 51 -2.57 6.81 4.06
N ARG A 52 -2.90 7.52 5.14
CA ARG A 52 -2.33 8.84 5.44
C ARG A 52 -0.84 8.78 5.73
N PHE A 53 -0.37 7.71 6.39
CA PHE A 53 1.05 7.50 6.66
C PHE A 53 1.84 7.26 5.36
N VAL A 54 1.30 6.43 4.44
CA VAL A 54 1.87 6.22 3.10
C VAL A 54 1.97 7.54 2.34
N ALA A 55 0.90 8.34 2.34
CA ALA A 55 0.89 9.64 1.68
C ALA A 55 1.91 10.63 2.28
N ALA A 56 2.15 10.58 3.59
CA ALA A 56 3.08 11.48 4.28
C ALA A 56 4.55 11.06 4.19
N HIS A 57 4.83 9.75 4.15
CA HIS A 57 6.20 9.22 4.33
C HIS A 57 6.67 8.30 3.20
N GLY A 58 5.79 7.92 2.28
CA GLY A 58 6.08 7.01 1.18
C GLY A 58 6.09 5.52 1.57
N LEU A 59 6.28 4.68 0.57
CA LEU A 59 6.14 3.22 0.71
C LEU A 59 7.27 2.56 1.48
N SER A 60 8.50 3.08 1.37
CA SER A 60 9.68 2.54 2.07
C SER A 60 9.47 2.53 3.59
N GLU A 61 8.93 3.62 4.14
CA GLU A 61 8.63 3.73 5.57
C GLU A 61 7.38 2.96 5.97
N ALA A 62 6.40 2.85 5.07
CA ALA A 62 5.10 2.25 5.38
C ALA A 62 5.05 0.72 5.25
N PHE A 63 6.06 0.09 4.61
CA PHE A 63 6.00 -1.32 4.19
C PHE A 63 5.57 -2.29 5.31
N GLN A 64 6.11 -2.13 6.52
CA GLN A 64 5.75 -2.99 7.65
C GLN A 64 4.30 -2.79 8.13
N LEU A 65 3.75 -1.59 8.00
CA LEU A 65 2.39 -1.26 8.43
C LEU A 65 1.34 -1.81 7.46
N LEU A 66 1.69 -1.96 6.17
CA LEU A 66 0.82 -2.59 5.18
C LEU A 66 0.47 -4.04 5.56
N GLY A 67 1.42 -4.74 6.19
CA GLY A 67 1.27 -6.15 6.58
C GLY A 67 0.22 -6.42 7.67
N VAL A 68 -0.19 -5.40 8.44
CA VAL A 68 -1.24 -5.54 9.47
C VAL A 68 -2.62 -5.11 9.00
N CYS A 69 -2.75 -4.58 7.78
CA CYS A 69 -4.02 -4.12 7.24
C CYS A 69 -4.90 -5.30 6.80
N ALA A 70 -6.22 -5.15 6.93
CA ALA A 70 -7.16 -6.18 6.48
C ALA A 70 -7.09 -6.37 4.96
N VAL A 71 -7.35 -7.58 4.50
CA VAL A 71 -7.39 -7.91 3.07
C VAL A 71 -8.81 -8.25 2.62
N PRO A 72 -9.27 -7.76 1.46
CA PRO A 72 -8.60 -6.76 0.62
C PRO A 72 -8.45 -5.41 1.34
N TRP A 73 -7.41 -4.64 0.99
CA TRP A 73 -7.22 -3.29 1.50
C TRP A 73 -8.44 -2.45 1.14
N ALA A 74 -8.94 -1.70 2.14
CA ALA A 74 -10.00 -0.73 1.91
C ALA A 74 -9.54 0.35 0.92
N GLU A 75 -10.50 0.95 0.22
CA GLU A 75 -10.26 1.88 -0.88
C GLU A 75 -9.25 3.01 -0.55
N PRO A 76 -9.30 3.67 0.63
CA PRO A 76 -8.32 4.72 0.94
C PRO A 76 -6.87 4.22 0.99
N LEU A 77 -6.66 2.99 1.50
CA LEU A 77 -5.32 2.39 1.56
C LEU A 77 -4.86 1.90 0.20
N GLY A 78 -5.76 1.27 -0.56
CA GLY A 78 -5.48 0.85 -1.92
C GLY A 78 -5.06 2.02 -2.79
N GLY A 79 -5.83 3.11 -2.77
CA GLY A 79 -5.52 4.36 -3.49
C GLY A 79 -4.17 4.93 -3.09
N ALA A 80 -3.92 5.13 -1.79
CA ALA A 80 -2.65 5.69 -1.33
C ALA A 80 -1.41 4.86 -1.74
N VAL A 81 -1.52 3.52 -1.79
CA VAL A 81 -0.43 2.67 -2.27
C VAL A 81 -0.24 2.80 -3.79
N VAL A 82 -1.33 2.85 -4.56
CA VAL A 82 -1.26 3.06 -6.02
C VAL A 82 -0.65 4.42 -6.34
N ASP A 83 -1.10 5.48 -5.68
CA ASP A 83 -0.58 6.84 -5.86
C ASP A 83 0.91 6.89 -5.52
N ALA A 84 1.34 6.26 -4.42
CA ALA A 84 2.74 6.24 -4.04
C ALA A 84 3.63 5.41 -4.99
N LEU A 85 3.09 4.35 -5.61
CA LEU A 85 3.78 3.60 -6.67
C LEU A 85 3.91 4.45 -7.94
N ASP A 86 2.87 5.21 -8.28
CA ASP A 86 2.90 6.11 -9.44
C ASP A 86 3.92 7.23 -9.25
N ILE A 87 3.94 7.88 -8.08
CA ILE A 87 4.95 8.88 -7.70
C ILE A 87 6.37 8.28 -7.81
N ALA A 88 6.58 7.04 -7.34
CA ALA A 88 7.88 6.38 -7.45
C ALA A 88 8.28 6.12 -8.91
N ARG A 89 7.32 5.73 -9.76
CA ARG A 89 7.52 5.57 -11.21
C ARG A 89 7.91 6.88 -11.86
N GLU A 90 7.19 7.96 -11.58
CA GLU A 90 7.44 9.30 -12.14
C GLU A 90 8.76 9.90 -11.67
N ALA A 91 9.16 9.63 -10.43
CA ALA A 91 10.45 10.05 -9.88
C ALA A 91 11.65 9.28 -10.47
N GLY A 92 11.43 8.36 -11.42
CA GLY A 92 12.50 7.54 -12.02
C GLY A 92 13.10 6.53 -11.03
N SER A 93 12.40 6.20 -9.95
CA SER A 93 12.89 5.25 -8.97
C SER A 93 13.01 3.86 -9.57
N TYR A 94 13.95 3.08 -9.05
CA TYR A 94 14.17 1.72 -9.53
C TYR A 94 12.99 0.81 -9.19
N PRO A 95 12.36 0.16 -10.19
CA PRO A 95 11.18 -0.67 -9.95
C PRO A 95 11.42 -1.82 -8.97
N TRP A 96 12.61 -2.44 -8.98
CA TRP A 96 12.93 -3.59 -8.12
C TRP A 96 12.99 -3.23 -6.64
N SER A 97 13.21 -1.95 -6.29
CA SER A 97 13.12 -1.47 -4.91
C SER A 97 11.69 -1.59 -4.35
N PHE A 98 10.69 -1.68 -5.22
CA PHE A 98 9.28 -1.78 -4.85
C PHE A 98 8.68 -3.18 -5.09
N SER A 99 9.47 -4.17 -5.49
CA SER A 99 9.00 -5.54 -5.74
C SER A 99 8.24 -6.15 -4.56
N GLY A 100 8.67 -5.86 -3.32
CA GLY A 100 7.96 -6.30 -2.11
C GLY A 100 6.57 -5.69 -1.98
N VAL A 101 6.45 -4.38 -2.26
CA VAL A 101 5.17 -3.66 -2.24
C VAL A 101 4.28 -4.14 -3.38
N MET A 102 4.82 -4.32 -4.59
CA MET A 102 4.09 -4.87 -5.74
C MET A 102 3.50 -6.25 -5.43
N GLY A 103 4.31 -7.14 -4.83
CA GLY A 103 3.82 -8.45 -4.40
C GLY A 103 2.72 -8.37 -3.33
N LEU A 104 2.79 -7.42 -2.39
CA LEU A 104 1.69 -7.16 -1.46
C LEU A 104 0.45 -6.65 -2.19
N ALA A 105 0.61 -5.67 -3.09
CA ALA A 105 -0.49 -5.09 -3.85
C ALA A 105 -1.24 -6.15 -4.68
N GLU A 106 -0.55 -7.09 -5.32
CA GLU A 106 -1.16 -8.21 -6.05
C GLU A 106 -2.13 -9.04 -5.20
N ARG A 107 -1.78 -9.27 -3.92
CA ARG A 107 -2.58 -10.09 -2.99
C ARG A 107 -3.62 -9.27 -2.23
N CYS A 108 -3.27 -8.04 -1.88
CA CYS A 108 -4.01 -7.23 -0.92
C CYS A 108 -4.94 -6.22 -1.58
N LEU A 109 -4.68 -5.74 -2.80
CA LEU A 109 -5.62 -4.84 -3.47
C LEU A 109 -6.95 -5.54 -3.75
N ALA A 110 -8.01 -4.74 -3.70
CA ALA A 110 -9.32 -5.12 -4.22
C ALA A 110 -9.22 -5.33 -5.75
N PRO A 111 -9.80 -6.40 -6.32
CA PRO A 111 -9.79 -6.64 -7.77
C PRO A 111 -10.31 -5.46 -8.60
N GLU A 112 -11.25 -4.70 -8.05
CA GLU A 112 -11.86 -3.52 -8.65
C GLU A 112 -10.85 -2.37 -8.84
N ALA A 113 -9.71 -2.40 -8.13
CA ALA A 113 -8.62 -1.45 -8.30
C ALA A 113 -7.91 -1.56 -9.66
N ALA A 114 -8.11 -2.67 -10.40
CA ALA A 114 -7.52 -2.86 -11.73
C ALA A 114 -7.76 -1.66 -12.66
N ARG A 115 -8.97 -1.09 -12.65
CA ARG A 115 -9.35 0.05 -13.49
C ARG A 115 -8.50 1.30 -13.25
N HIS A 116 -8.05 1.51 -12.01
CA HIS A 116 -7.23 2.67 -11.63
C HIS A 116 -5.77 2.48 -12.02
N LEU A 117 -5.32 1.24 -12.15
CA LEU A 117 -3.95 0.88 -12.51
C LEU A 117 -3.73 0.79 -14.02
N GLU A 118 -4.79 0.67 -14.82
CA GLU A 118 -4.71 0.57 -16.28
C GLU A 118 -3.94 1.72 -16.95
N PRO A 119 -4.13 3.00 -16.58
CA PRO A 119 -3.34 4.09 -17.15
C PRO A 119 -1.84 3.95 -16.84
N LEU A 120 -1.47 3.40 -15.68
CA LEU A 120 -0.08 3.26 -15.23
C LEU A 120 0.67 2.11 -15.94
N ALA A 121 -0.07 1.21 -16.58
CA ALA A 121 0.47 0.10 -17.37
C ALA A 121 0.90 0.53 -18.78
N ALA A 122 0.56 1.75 -19.20
CA ALA A 122 1.02 2.35 -20.44
C ALA A 122 2.53 2.60 -20.38
N ARG A 123 3.21 2.45 -21.52
CA ARG A 123 4.64 2.74 -21.60
C ARG A 123 4.83 4.26 -21.52
N PRO A 124 5.58 4.79 -20.52
CA PRO A 124 5.91 6.20 -20.49
C PRO A 124 6.85 6.51 -21.66
N ASP A 125 6.71 7.72 -22.22
CA ASP A 125 7.73 8.26 -23.12
C ASP A 125 9.05 8.38 -22.34
N GLU A 126 10.13 7.87 -22.92
CA GLU A 126 11.44 7.86 -22.26
C GLU A 126 11.96 9.30 -22.17
N ALA A 127 12.03 9.85 -20.96
CA ALA A 127 12.69 11.12 -20.70
C ALA A 127 14.21 10.98 -20.92
N GLU A 128 14.87 12.01 -21.44
CA GLU A 128 16.32 11.99 -21.76
C GLU A 128 17.21 11.66 -20.53
N ASP A 129 16.75 11.97 -19.32
CA ASP A 129 17.44 11.69 -18.05
C ASP A 129 17.01 10.38 -17.36
N ALA A 130 16.10 9.61 -17.97
CA ALA A 130 15.60 8.38 -17.37
C ALA A 130 16.62 7.23 -17.48
N VAL A 131 16.67 6.38 -16.45
CA VAL A 131 17.46 5.14 -16.50
C VAL A 131 16.94 4.26 -17.65
N PRO A 132 17.79 3.85 -18.62
CA PRO A 132 17.38 3.04 -19.75
C PRO A 132 16.64 1.77 -19.31
N GLY A 133 15.44 1.55 -19.86
CA GLY A 133 14.63 0.35 -19.60
C GLY A 133 13.82 0.36 -18.29
N ALA A 134 14.02 1.31 -17.38
CA ALA A 134 13.24 1.40 -16.13
C ALA A 134 11.74 1.64 -16.40
N GLY A 135 11.43 2.52 -17.37
CA GLY A 135 10.05 2.78 -17.80
C GLY A 135 9.36 1.53 -18.37
N GLY A 136 10.08 0.74 -19.18
CA GLY A 136 9.58 -0.53 -19.72
C GLY A 136 9.28 -1.55 -18.63
N TYR A 137 10.13 -1.63 -17.60
CA TYR A 137 9.93 -2.51 -16.46
C TYR A 137 8.74 -2.08 -15.59
N TRP A 138 8.59 -0.79 -15.28
CA TRP A 138 7.42 -0.26 -14.57
C TRP A 138 6.13 -0.61 -15.30
N SER A 139 6.10 -0.37 -16.62
CA SER A 139 4.93 -0.69 -17.46
C SER A 139 4.57 -2.17 -17.38
N GLU A 140 5.58 -3.04 -17.45
CA GLU A 140 5.38 -4.49 -17.34
C GLU A 140 4.90 -4.92 -15.95
N ALA A 141 5.45 -4.32 -14.90
CA ALA A 141 5.04 -4.60 -13.53
C ALA A 141 3.57 -4.21 -13.30
N PHE A 142 3.15 -3.03 -13.78
CA PHE A 142 1.75 -2.61 -13.72
C PHE A 142 0.83 -3.46 -14.60
N ARG A 143 1.26 -3.86 -15.81
CA ARG A 143 0.49 -4.81 -16.65
C ARG A 143 0.23 -6.13 -15.94
N ARG A 144 1.25 -6.70 -15.29
CA ARG A 144 1.11 -7.96 -14.53
C ARG A 144 0.16 -7.82 -13.35
N LEU A 145 0.26 -6.71 -12.62
CA LEU A 145 -0.65 -6.40 -11.51
C LEU A 145 -2.10 -6.29 -12.00
N VAL A 146 -2.35 -5.51 -13.06
CA VAL A 146 -3.70 -5.36 -13.67
C VAL A 146 -4.25 -6.72 -14.12
N ALA A 147 -3.45 -7.52 -14.83
CA ALA A 147 -3.86 -8.85 -15.27
C ALA A 147 -4.25 -9.76 -14.10
N THR A 148 -3.46 -9.72 -13.01
CA THR A 148 -3.71 -10.50 -11.79
C THR A 148 -5.01 -10.07 -11.10
N LEU A 149 -5.25 -8.76 -10.97
CA LEU A 149 -6.49 -8.25 -10.36
C LEU A 149 -7.72 -8.59 -11.19
N ARG A 150 -7.65 -8.48 -12.53
CA ARG A 150 -8.73 -8.89 -13.44
C ARG A 150 -9.02 -10.39 -13.33
N LEU A 151 -7.98 -11.23 -13.29
CA LEU A 151 -8.16 -12.67 -13.08
C LEU A 151 -8.86 -12.97 -11.75
N ARG A 152 -8.45 -12.31 -10.65
CA ARG A 152 -9.11 -12.43 -9.35
C ARG A 152 -10.57 -11.97 -9.39
N ALA A 153 -10.88 -10.91 -10.14
CA ALA A 153 -12.25 -10.45 -10.33
C ALA A 153 -13.11 -11.50 -11.06
N SER A 154 -12.59 -12.09 -12.15
CA SER A 154 -13.28 -13.15 -12.88
C SER A 154 -13.55 -14.36 -11.99
N ILE A 155 -12.56 -14.82 -11.23
CA ILE A 155 -12.72 -15.94 -10.29
C ILE A 155 -13.80 -15.61 -9.24
N ARG A 156 -13.83 -14.40 -8.70
CA ARG A 156 -14.87 -14.00 -7.74
C ARG A 156 -16.27 -13.99 -8.36
N ALA A 157 -16.39 -13.55 -9.61
CA ALA A 157 -17.66 -13.55 -10.33
C ALA A 157 -18.17 -14.98 -10.57
N GLU A 158 -17.27 -15.93 -10.90
CA GLU A 158 -17.61 -17.34 -11.08
C GLU A 158 -18.02 -18.03 -9.77
N LEU A 159 -17.42 -17.62 -8.65
CA LEU A 159 -17.72 -18.17 -7.32
C LEU A 159 -18.94 -17.53 -6.64
N ALA A 160 -19.48 -16.43 -7.19
CA ALA A 160 -20.65 -15.78 -6.64
C ALA A 160 -21.90 -16.67 -6.84
N PRO A 161 -22.76 -16.83 -5.81
CA PRO A 161 -23.97 -17.61 -5.96
C PRO A 161 -24.87 -17.01 -7.06
N PRO A 162 -25.61 -17.85 -7.82
CA PRO A 162 -26.56 -17.36 -8.80
C PRO A 162 -27.63 -16.51 -8.09
N ALA A 163 -27.95 -15.36 -8.71
CA ALA A 163 -28.94 -14.41 -8.21
C ALA A 163 -30.36 -14.98 -8.20
#